data_AF-A0AAJ5T8S4-F1
#
_entry.id   AF-A0AAJ5T8S4-F1
#
_cell.length_a   1.000
_cell.length_b   1.000
_cell.length_c   1.000
_cell.angle_alpha   90.00
_cell.angle_beta   90.00
_cell.angle_gamma   90.00
#
_symmetry.space_group_name_H-M   'P 1'
#
loop_
_entity.id
_entity.type
_entity.pdbx_description
1 polymer ?
#
loop_
_entity_poly.entity_id
_entity_poly.type
_entity_poly.pdbx_seq_one_letter_code
_entity_poly.pdbx_strand_id
1 'polypeptide(L)'
;MLARDYVERELSHIQRMVALLESETLADDVSMSGAGRVRHPSYWRGRIEELLSTPDMPRHVRKLCEAVLAKIDGMESRFAAMK
;
A
#
# COMPACT_ATOMS: atom_id res chain seq x y z
N MET A 1 17.49 15.19 7.67
CA MET A 1 16.59 15.37 6.51
C MET A 1 16.36 14.09 5.69
N LEU A 2 16.98 12.95 6.02
CA LEU A 2 16.82 11.69 5.27
C LEU A 2 15.47 10.97 5.50
N ALA A 3 14.91 11.08 6.72
CA ALA A 3 13.68 10.39 7.08
C ALA A 3 12.45 10.92 6.31
N ARG A 4 12.35 12.24 6.12
CA ARG A 4 11.24 12.85 5.38
C ARG A 4 11.24 12.43 3.91
N ASP A 5 12.39 12.55 3.25
CA ASP A 5 12.54 12.17 1.84
C ASP A 5 12.30 10.67 1.62
N TYR A 6 12.66 9.84 2.61
CA TYR A 6 12.34 8.42 2.59
C TYR A 6 10.83 8.17 2.66
N VAL A 7 10.13 8.79 3.61
CA VAL A 7 8.67 8.58 3.79
C VAL A 7 7.90 9.01 2.53
N GLU A 8 8.24 10.16 1.94
CA GLU A 8 7.54 10.65 0.73
C GLU A 8 7.77 9.72 -0.48
N ARG A 9 9.01 9.21 -0.65
CA ARG A 9 9.33 8.24 -1.73
C ARG A 9 8.66 6.90 -1.50
N GLU A 10 8.72 6.39 -0.28
CA GLU A 10 8.14 5.10 0.06
C GLU A 10 6.61 5.13 -0.09
N LEU A 11 5.96 6.20 0.39
CA LEU A 11 4.53 6.39 0.19
C LEU A 11 4.17 6.42 -1.30
N SER A 12 4.94 7.14 -2.12
CA SER A 12 4.74 7.19 -3.57
C SER A 12 4.91 5.81 -4.22
N HIS A 13 5.85 5.00 -3.73
CA HIS A 13 6.05 3.63 -4.20
C HIS A 13 4.86 2.74 -3.83
N ILE A 14 4.42 2.76 -2.57
CA ILE A 14 3.28 1.97 -2.09
C ILE A 14 2.01 2.33 -2.87
N GLN A 15 1.75 3.62 -3.11
CA GLN A 15 0.60 4.08 -3.90
C GLN A 15 0.56 3.46 -5.30
N ARG A 16 1.70 3.40 -5.99
CA ARG A 16 1.80 2.77 -7.32
C ARG A 16 1.54 1.27 -7.24
N MET A 17 2.11 0.60 -6.25
CA MET A 17 1.94 -0.85 -6.12
C MET A 17 0.51 -1.23 -5.75
N VAL A 18 -0.13 -0.49 -4.85
CA VAL A 18 -1.54 -0.66 -4.50
C VAL A 18 -2.45 -0.41 -5.71
N ALA A 19 -2.15 0.60 -6.53
CA ALA A 19 -2.90 0.85 -7.77
C ALA A 19 -2.75 -0.29 -8.79
N LEU A 20 -1.54 -0.83 -8.96
CA LEU A 20 -1.30 -2.00 -9.82
C LEU A 20 -2.10 -3.21 -9.34
N LEU A 21 -2.03 -3.54 -8.05
CA LEU A 21 -2.77 -4.66 -7.48
C LEU A 21 -4.28 -4.51 -7.65
N GLU A 22 -4.83 -3.31 -7.43
CA GLU A 22 -6.26 -3.07 -7.64
C GLU A 22 -6.66 -3.28 -9.10
N SER A 23 -5.82 -2.86 -10.06
CA SER A 23 -6.08 -3.06 -11.48
C SER A 23 -5.96 -4.53 -11.92
N GLU A 24 -5.02 -5.29 -11.36
CA GLU A 24 -4.88 -6.73 -11.60
C GLU A 24 -6.05 -7.53 -11.04
N THR A 25 -6.66 -7.08 -9.93
CA THR A 25 -7.86 -7.74 -9.40
C THR A 25 -9.09 -7.52 -10.32
N LEU A 26 -9.07 -6.45 -11.12
CA LEU A 26 -10.12 -6.13 -12.10
C LEU A 26 -9.88 -6.77 -13.48
N ALA A 27 -8.62 -6.99 -13.84
CA ALA A 27 -8.21 -7.65 -15.06
C ALA A 27 -7.88 -9.11 -14.75
N ASP A 28 -8.85 -9.98 -14.97
CA ASP A 28 -8.94 -11.40 -14.56
C ASP A 28 -7.73 -12.32 -14.83
N ASP A 29 -6.61 -11.85 -15.40
CA ASP A 29 -5.40 -12.66 -15.58
C ASP A 29 -4.13 -11.85 -15.94
N VAL A 30 -3.61 -10.99 -15.06
CA VAL A 30 -2.26 -10.39 -15.26
C VAL A 30 -1.27 -10.95 -14.24
N SER A 31 -0.48 -11.91 -14.70
CA SER A 31 0.52 -12.58 -13.88
C SER A 31 1.80 -11.75 -13.75
N MET A 32 1.92 -10.96 -12.68
CA MET A 32 3.20 -10.46 -12.18
C MET A 32 4.01 -11.61 -11.56
N SER A 33 4.77 -12.35 -12.38
CA SER A 33 5.69 -13.38 -11.92
C SER A 33 6.87 -12.72 -11.18
N GLY A 34 6.95 -12.84 -9.86
CA GLY A 34 8.17 -12.43 -9.15
C GLY A 34 8.13 -12.38 -7.62
N ALA A 35 7.02 -12.02 -6.97
CA ALA A 35 7.01 -11.92 -5.51
C ALA A 35 5.61 -12.13 -4.92
N GLY A 36 5.28 -13.38 -4.56
CA GLY A 36 3.96 -13.74 -4.00
C GLY A 36 3.55 -12.93 -2.76
N ARG A 37 4.50 -12.46 -1.95
CA ARG A 37 4.20 -11.60 -0.78
C ARG A 37 3.69 -10.21 -1.16
N VAL A 38 4.27 -9.63 -2.21
CA VAL A 38 3.97 -8.27 -2.70
C VAL A 38 2.57 -8.20 -3.33
N ARG A 39 1.99 -9.36 -3.67
CA ARG A 39 0.61 -9.49 -4.16
C ARG A 39 -0.46 -9.42 -3.07
N HIS A 40 -0.09 -9.68 -1.81
CA HIS A 40 -1.07 -9.64 -0.73
C HIS A 40 -1.24 -8.21 -0.22
N PRO A 41 -2.49 -7.69 -0.14
CA PRO A 41 -2.74 -6.36 0.43
C PRO A 41 -2.16 -6.19 1.85
N SER A 42 -2.13 -7.27 2.64
CA SER A 42 -1.56 -7.30 4.00
C SER A 42 -0.06 -6.96 4.07
N TYR A 43 0.69 -7.25 3.00
CA TYR A 43 2.09 -6.85 2.92
C TYR A 43 2.22 -5.32 2.89
N TRP A 44 1.38 -4.66 2.09
CA TRP A 44 1.36 -3.20 1.96
C TRP A 44 0.78 -2.50 3.19
N ARG A 45 -0.17 -3.15 3.86
CA ARG A 45 -0.71 -2.69 5.15
C ARG A 45 0.40 -2.47 6.16
N GLY A 46 1.24 -3.49 6.38
CA GLY A 46 2.36 -3.41 7.33
C GLY A 46 3.34 -2.29 6.99
N ARG A 47 3.64 -2.08 5.70
CA ARG A 47 4.51 -0.98 5.26
C ARG A 47 3.92 0.40 5.55
N ILE A 48 2.62 0.59 5.39
CA ILE A 48 1.96 1.85 5.75
C ILE A 48 1.94 2.07 7.27
N GLU A 49 1.70 1.02 8.06
CA GLU A 49 1.75 1.08 9.51
C GLU A 49 3.16 1.44 10.03
N GLU A 50 4.21 0.90 9.40
CA GLU A 50 5.61 1.30 9.65
C GLU A 50 5.84 2.78 9.33
N LEU A 51 5.33 3.28 8.19
CA LEU A 51 5.41 4.70 7.87
C LEU A 51 4.70 5.54 8.93
N LEU A 52 3.45 5.21 9.28
CA LEU A 52 2.64 5.94 10.28
C LEU A 52 3.27 6.03 11.67
N SER A 53 4.15 5.08 11.99
CA SER A 53 4.94 5.03 13.22
C SER A 53 6.14 6.00 13.22
N THR A 54 6.46 6.65 12.08
CA THR A 54 7.54 7.63 11.99
C THR A 54 7.19 8.90 12.78
N PRO A 55 8.04 9.32 13.73
CA PRO A 55 7.83 10.55 14.50
C PRO A 55 7.93 11.79 13.60
N ASP A 56 7.25 12.86 13.99
CA ASP A 56 7.29 14.18 13.32
C ASP A 56 6.90 14.16 11.84
N MET A 57 6.14 13.14 11.41
CA MET A 57 5.64 13.06 10.06
C MET A 57 4.73 14.25 9.74
N PRO A 58 4.93 14.94 8.60
CA PRO A 58 4.05 16.02 8.19
C PRO A 58 2.58 15.56 8.09
N ARG A 59 1.66 16.39 8.60
CA ARG A 59 0.22 16.06 8.65
C ARG A 59 -0.38 15.67 7.29
N HIS A 60 0.10 16.29 6.20
CA HIS A 60 -0.36 15.95 4.85
C HIS A 60 0.07 14.54 4.43
N VAL A 61 1.29 14.13 4.76
CA VAL A 61 1.81 12.78 4.50
C VAL A 61 1.02 11.75 5.32
N ARG A 62 0.76 12.04 6.61
CA ARG A 62 -0.08 11.19 7.47
C ARG A 62 -1.46 10.94 6.87
N LYS A 63 -2.14 11.98 6.39
CA LYS A 63 -3.45 11.86 5.72
C LYS A 63 -3.37 11.00 4.46
N LEU A 64 -2.30 11.11 3.69
CA LEU A 64 -2.10 10.26 2.50
C LEU A 64 -1.88 8.80 2.90
N CYS A 65 -1.09 8.52 3.94
CA CYS A 65 -0.92 7.16 4.48
C CYS A 65 -2.26 6.57 4.95
N GLU A 66 -3.07 7.33 5.69
CA GLU A 66 -4.41 6.90 6.15
C GLU A 66 -5.34 6.60 4.97
N ALA A 67 -5.32 7.42 3.92
CA ALA A 67 -6.11 7.18 2.71
C ALA A 67 -5.68 5.90 1.97
N VAL A 68 -4.37 5.65 1.90
CA VAL A 68 -3.83 4.41 1.31
C VAL A 68 -4.21 3.20 2.18
N LEU A 69 -4.17 3.33 3.51
CA LEU A 69 -4.58 2.26 4.43
C LEU A 69 -6.04 1.87 4.22
N ALA A 70 -6.96 2.86 4.15
CA ALA A 70 -8.37 2.59 3.88
C ALA A 70 -8.61 1.87 2.54
N LYS A 71 -7.80 2.20 1.52
CA LYS A 71 -7.84 1.50 0.23
C LYS A 71 -7.39 0.05 0.34
N ILE A 72 -6.31 -0.20 1.08
CA ILE A 72 -5.79 -1.55 1.36
C ILE A 72 -6.83 -2.37 2.15
N ASP A 73 -7.46 -1.80 3.17
CA ASP A 73 -8.53 -2.45 3.95
C ASP A 73 -9.70 -2.91 3.07
N GLY A 74 -10.10 -2.06 2.11
CA GLY A 74 -11.10 -2.41 1.10
C GLY A 74 -10.65 -3.56 0.20
N MET A 75 -9.37 -3.61 -0.19
CA MET A 75 -8.79 -4.71 -0.96
C MET A 75 -8.71 -6.01 -0.16
N GLU A 76 -8.31 -5.96 1.12
CA GLU A 76 -8.30 -7.13 2.02
C GLU A 76 -9.70 -7.73 2.16
N SER A 77 -10.71 -6.89 2.33
CA SER A 77 -12.11 -7.31 2.44
C SER A 77 -12.59 -8.01 1.16
N ARG A 78 -12.25 -7.47 -0.03
CA ARG A 78 -12.57 -8.10 -1.32
C ARG A 78 -11.82 -9.42 -1.50
N PHE A 79 -10.53 -9.45 -1.19
CA PHE A 79 -9.70 -10.65 -1.28
C PHE A 79 -10.20 -11.78 -0.38
N ALA A 80 -10.66 -11.45 0.83
CA ALA A 80 -11.27 -12.41 1.74
C ALA A 80 -12.62 -12.95 1.23
N ALA A 81 -13.40 -12.15 0.50
CA ALA A 81 -14.68 -12.57 -0.09
C ALA A 81 -14.52 -13.41 -1.37
N MET A 82 -13.37 -13.33 -2.06
CA MET A 82 -13.06 -14.11 -3.26
C MET A 82 -12.51 -15.52 -2.93
N LYS A 83 -12.18 -15.79 -1.67
CA LYS A 83 -11.61 -17.06 -1.21
C LYS A 83 -12.70 -17.98 -0.65
#